data_AF-C8RWX3-F1
#
_entry.id   AF-C8RWX3-F1
#
_cell.length_a   1.000
_cell.length_b   1.000
_cell.length_c   1.000
_cell.angle_alpha   90.00
_cell.angle_beta   90.00
_cell.angle_gamma   90.00
#
_symmetry.space_group_name_H-M   'P 1'
#
loop_
_entity.id
_entity.type
_entity.pdbx_description
1 polymer ?
#
loop_
_entity_poly.entity_id
_entity_poly.type
_entity_poly.pdbx_seq_one_letter_code
_entity_poly.pdbx_strand_id
1 'polypeptide(L)'
;MTLTIRRKVTLGLVIGSRAFFSPAPCKDARDQALAQMARLGIDVVTLPFEATANGAVQSIPDAELYARHFKAHADRIDGLVICLPNFGDEIAIAELVTRARLNVPILLQASNDEVDKVDVKSRRDAWCGKLSVTNNFWQYGVPFTETTNHTCDV
;
A
#
# COMPACT_ATOMS: atom_id res chain seq x y z
N MET A 1 -19.21 18.42 -13.12
CA MET A 1 -17.94 19.01 -13.60
C MET A 1 -16.92 17.89 -13.68
N THR A 2 -16.43 17.56 -14.88
CA THR A 2 -15.40 16.53 -15.04
C THR A 2 -14.06 17.14 -14.60
N LEU A 3 -13.51 16.66 -13.48
CA LEU A 3 -12.18 17.06 -13.02
C LEU A 3 -11.18 16.61 -14.08
N THR A 4 -10.70 17.56 -14.89
CA THR A 4 -9.69 17.30 -15.91
C THR A 4 -8.33 17.46 -15.24
N ILE A 5 -7.61 16.35 -15.03
CA ILE A 5 -6.26 16.39 -14.47
C ILE A 5 -5.34 16.99 -15.54
N ARG A 6 -4.85 18.22 -15.31
CA ARG A 6 -4.01 18.97 -16.27
C ARG A 6 -2.51 18.71 -16.10
N ARG A 7 -2.13 17.90 -15.11
CA ARG A 7 -0.76 17.47 -14.84
C ARG A 7 -0.68 15.95 -14.89
N LYS A 8 0.54 15.42 -14.98
CA LYS A 8 0.77 13.99 -14.81
C LYS A 8 0.31 13.55 -13.41
N VAL A 9 -0.46 12.48 -13.35
CA VAL A 9 -0.96 11.92 -12.07
C VAL A 9 0.21 11.41 -11.25
N THR A 10 0.25 11.75 -9.97
CA THR A 10 1.21 11.18 -9.02
C THR A 10 0.50 10.42 -7.91
N LEU A 11 0.92 9.19 -7.64
CA LEU A 11 0.36 8.36 -6.57
C LEU A 11 1.41 8.11 -5.47
N GLY A 12 0.96 8.11 -4.23
CA GLY A 12 1.74 7.55 -3.13
C GLY A 12 1.64 6.03 -3.13
N LEU A 13 2.76 5.32 -3.14
CA LEU A 13 2.79 3.85 -3.09
C LEU A 13 3.19 3.36 -1.70
N VAL A 14 2.39 2.47 -1.14
CA VAL A 14 2.60 1.80 0.16
C VAL A 14 2.59 0.30 -0.04
N ILE A 15 3.61 -0.39 0.48
CA ILE A 15 3.57 -1.83 0.65
C ILE A 15 3.23 -2.12 2.10
N GLY A 16 2.17 -2.89 2.34
CA GLY A 16 1.80 -3.34 3.68
C GLY A 16 2.40 -4.71 3.98
N SER A 17 2.88 -4.92 5.20
CA SER A 17 3.29 -6.25 5.66
C SER A 17 3.21 -6.35 7.18
N ARG A 18 3.67 -7.46 7.74
CA ARG A 18 3.76 -7.70 9.18
C ARG A 18 5.04 -8.48 9.47
N ALA A 19 5.67 -8.17 10.61
CA ALA A 19 7.06 -8.51 10.93
C ALA A 19 7.46 -10.00 10.78
N PHE A 20 6.53 -10.94 10.82
CA PHE A 20 6.83 -12.37 10.69
C PHE A 20 6.84 -12.88 9.22
N PHE A 21 6.38 -12.08 8.26
CA PHE A 21 6.41 -12.44 6.84
C PHE A 21 7.76 -12.13 6.21
N SER A 22 8.08 -12.87 5.15
CA SER A 22 9.34 -12.72 4.44
C SER A 22 9.41 -11.43 3.62
N PRO A 23 10.63 -10.90 3.39
CA PRO A 23 10.85 -9.70 2.57
C PRO A 23 10.53 -9.87 1.09
N ALA A 24 10.66 -11.08 0.54
CA ALA A 24 10.65 -11.30 -0.90
C ALA A 24 9.31 -10.88 -1.56
N PRO A 25 8.12 -11.28 -1.05
CA PRO A 25 6.84 -10.81 -1.58
C PRO A 25 6.68 -9.29 -1.53
N CYS A 26 7.22 -8.61 -0.51
CA CYS A 26 7.19 -7.16 -0.41
C CYS A 26 8.00 -6.49 -1.53
N LYS A 27 9.20 -7.00 -1.77
CA LYS A 27 10.04 -6.50 -2.86
C LYS A 27 9.40 -6.73 -4.22
N ASP A 28 8.90 -7.93 -4.47
CA ASP A 28 8.29 -8.30 -5.76
C ASP A 28 7.06 -7.43 -6.06
N ALA A 29 6.16 -7.26 -5.08
CA ALA A 29 4.98 -6.42 -5.26
C ALA A 29 5.35 -4.94 -5.46
N ARG A 30 6.38 -4.44 -4.77
CA ARG A 30 6.89 -3.08 -5.00
C ARG A 30 7.39 -2.89 -6.41
N ASP A 31 8.23 -3.80 -6.89
CA ASP A 31 8.83 -3.72 -8.22
C ASP A 31 7.75 -3.82 -9.31
N GLN A 32 6.76 -4.71 -9.15
CA GLN A 32 5.62 -4.84 -10.06
C GLN A 32 4.76 -3.57 -10.08
N ALA A 33 4.43 -3.02 -8.91
CA ALA A 33 3.65 -1.78 -8.81
C ALA A 33 4.36 -0.59 -9.45
N LEU A 34 5.67 -0.43 -9.21
CA LEU A 34 6.47 0.62 -9.82
C LEU A 34 6.54 0.45 -11.35
N ALA A 35 6.74 -0.77 -11.85
CA ALA A 35 6.77 -1.05 -13.29
C ALA A 35 5.42 -0.77 -13.94
N GLN A 36 4.31 -1.14 -13.29
CA GLN A 36 2.96 -0.90 -13.79
C GLN A 36 2.63 0.59 -13.82
N MET A 37 2.94 1.33 -12.75
CA MET A 37 2.74 2.79 -12.71
C MET A 37 3.57 3.50 -13.79
N ALA A 38 4.82 3.07 -14.01
CA ALA A 38 5.65 3.59 -15.08
C ALA A 38 5.02 3.34 -16.47
N ARG A 39 4.51 2.13 -16.73
CA ARG A 39 3.82 1.77 -17.98
C ARG A 39 2.56 2.63 -18.22
N LEU A 40 1.85 2.96 -17.16
CA LEU A 40 0.66 3.83 -17.20
C LEU A 40 1.00 5.33 -17.27
N GLY A 41 2.29 5.70 -17.21
CA GLY A 41 2.69 7.11 -17.17
C GLY A 41 2.28 7.82 -15.89
N ILE A 42 2.25 7.11 -14.75
CA ILE A 42 1.95 7.64 -13.42
C ILE A 42 3.28 7.88 -12.68
N ASP A 43 3.42 9.04 -12.05
CA ASP A 43 4.54 9.31 -11.14
C ASP A 43 4.28 8.69 -9.77
N VAL A 44 5.36 8.31 -9.07
CA VAL A 44 5.26 7.62 -7.77
C VAL A 44 6.02 8.39 -6.71
N VAL A 45 5.38 8.57 -5.55
CA VAL A 45 6.04 8.99 -4.31
C VAL A 45 6.02 7.80 -3.36
N THR A 46 7.20 7.34 -2.93
CA THR A 46 7.34 6.29 -1.93
C THR A 46 8.72 6.37 -1.32
N LEU A 47 8.87 5.82 -0.12
CA LEU A 47 10.18 5.75 0.53
C LEU A 47 11.12 4.78 -0.22
N PRO A 48 12.45 4.97 -0.10
CA PRO A 48 13.43 3.95 -0.49
C PRO A 48 13.14 2.61 0.19
N PHE A 49 13.56 1.50 -0.43
CA PHE A 49 13.24 0.15 0.07
C PHE A 49 13.80 -0.09 1.47
N GLU A 50 15.00 0.39 1.69
CA GLU A 50 15.81 0.26 2.89
C GLU A 50 15.38 1.19 4.03
N ALA A 51 14.41 2.09 3.79
CA ALA A 51 13.94 3.04 4.78
C ALA A 51 13.13 2.36 5.91
N THR A 52 12.56 1.18 5.64
CA THR A 52 11.86 0.34 6.61
C THR A 52 12.22 -1.13 6.41
N ALA A 53 11.89 -1.98 7.37
CA ALA A 53 12.00 -3.42 7.17
C ALA A 53 11.16 -3.85 5.95
N ASN A 54 11.75 -4.64 5.06
CA ASN A 54 11.12 -5.14 3.83
C ASN A 54 10.59 -4.06 2.87
N GLY A 55 10.94 -2.77 3.05
CA GLY A 55 10.34 -1.66 2.32
C GLY A 55 8.83 -1.57 2.49
N ALA A 56 8.32 -2.04 3.63
CA ALA A 56 6.91 -2.13 3.93
C ALA A 56 6.56 -1.39 5.23
N VAL A 57 5.29 -1.03 5.38
CA VAL A 57 4.71 -0.52 6.63
C VAL A 57 4.31 -1.73 7.46
N GLN A 58 4.98 -1.90 8.60
CA GLN A 58 4.78 -3.06 9.49
C GLN A 58 4.59 -2.65 10.95
N SER A 59 4.74 -1.37 11.26
CA SER A 59 4.75 -0.85 12.62
C SER A 59 4.35 0.63 12.66
N ILE A 60 4.02 1.14 13.86
CA ILE A 60 3.73 2.57 14.07
C ILE A 60 4.94 3.46 13.67
N PRO A 61 6.20 3.13 14.00
CA PRO A 61 7.35 3.89 13.49
C PRO A 61 7.43 3.96 11.95
N ASP A 62 7.14 2.86 11.24
CA ASP A 62 7.10 2.87 9.77
C ASP A 62 5.98 3.79 9.26
N ALA A 63 4.81 3.70 9.90
CA ALA A 63 3.66 4.53 9.59
C ALA A 63 3.97 6.03 9.75
N GLU A 64 4.68 6.41 10.80
CA GLU A 64 5.15 7.78 11.01
C GLU A 64 6.15 8.24 9.95
N LEU A 65 7.09 7.37 9.55
CA LEU A 65 8.07 7.66 8.52
C LEU A 65 7.39 7.94 7.17
N TYR A 66 6.49 7.06 6.75
CA TYR A 66 5.69 7.23 5.54
C TYR A 66 4.79 8.46 5.61
N ALA A 67 4.11 8.68 6.75
CA ALA A 67 3.24 9.84 6.92
C ALA A 67 3.99 11.17 6.80
N ARG A 68 5.19 11.28 7.38
CA ARG A 68 6.06 12.45 7.19
C ARG A 68 6.49 12.62 5.74
N HIS A 69 6.92 11.53 5.10
CA HIS A 69 7.37 11.55 3.72
C HIS A 69 6.24 12.01 2.77
N PHE A 70 5.03 11.46 2.91
CA PHE A 70 3.90 11.86 2.09
C PHE A 70 3.43 13.29 2.37
N LYS A 71 3.43 13.73 3.63
CA LYS A 71 3.12 15.14 3.96
C LYS A 71 4.05 16.12 3.26
N ALA A 72 5.34 15.80 3.19
CA ALA A 72 6.32 16.64 2.51
C ALA A 72 6.10 16.75 0.99
N HIS A 73 5.27 15.86 0.41
CA HIS A 73 4.93 15.81 -1.02
C HIS A 73 3.41 15.91 -1.26
N ALA A 74 2.64 16.40 -0.28
CA ALA A 74 1.18 16.34 -0.31
C ALA A 74 0.57 17.16 -1.46
N ASP A 75 1.24 18.23 -1.89
CA ASP A 75 0.82 19.10 -2.99
C ASP A 75 0.84 18.40 -4.37
N ARG A 76 1.63 17.34 -4.51
CA ARG A 76 1.74 16.56 -5.74
C ARG A 76 1.04 15.22 -5.70
N ILE A 77 0.76 14.63 -4.54
CA ILE A 77 0.08 13.32 -4.45
C ILE A 77 -1.42 13.49 -4.75
N ASP A 78 -1.91 12.81 -5.79
CA ASP A 78 -3.31 12.84 -6.21
C ASP A 78 -4.13 11.65 -5.66
N GLY A 79 -3.47 10.62 -5.13
CA GLY A 79 -4.07 9.40 -4.58
C GLY A 79 -3.06 8.49 -3.91
N LEU A 80 -3.52 7.52 -3.13
CA LEU A 80 -2.69 6.47 -2.54
C LEU A 80 -3.03 5.11 -3.13
N VAL A 81 -2.00 4.29 -3.33
CA VAL A 81 -2.12 2.86 -3.64
C VAL A 81 -1.44 2.08 -2.53
N ILE A 82 -2.22 1.23 -1.86
CA ILE A 82 -1.75 0.35 -0.80
C ILE A 82 -1.81 -1.08 -1.33
N CYS A 83 -0.65 -1.71 -1.49
CA CYS A 83 -0.50 -3.08 -1.96
C CYS A 83 -0.16 -4.01 -0.81
N LEU A 84 -0.94 -5.08 -0.66
CA LEU A 84 -0.74 -6.11 0.37
C LEU A 84 -0.27 -7.42 -0.29
N PRO A 85 1.04 -7.71 -0.32
CA PRO A 85 1.57 -8.99 -0.80
C PRO A 85 1.45 -10.13 0.22
N ASN A 86 1.18 -9.81 1.48
CA ASN A 86 0.96 -10.74 2.59
C ASN A 86 0.02 -10.08 3.62
N PHE A 87 -0.03 -10.58 4.85
CA PHE A 87 -0.85 -9.96 5.89
C PHE A 87 -0.30 -8.56 6.25
N GLY A 88 -0.95 -7.51 5.76
CA GLY A 88 -0.63 -6.13 6.14
C GLY A 88 -1.01 -5.82 7.58
N ASP A 89 -0.14 -5.11 8.29
CA ASP A 89 -0.46 -4.63 9.63
C ASP A 89 -1.51 -3.53 9.59
N GLU A 90 -2.75 -3.87 9.94
CA GLU A 90 -3.90 -2.97 9.81
C GLU A 90 -3.80 -1.69 10.65
N ILE A 91 -3.19 -1.78 11.84
CA ILE A 91 -3.03 -0.64 12.73
C ILE A 91 -1.96 0.30 12.15
N ALA A 92 -0.82 -0.23 11.71
CA ALA A 92 0.22 0.58 11.10
C ALA A 92 -0.28 1.29 9.82
N ILE A 93 -1.06 0.59 8.99
CA ILE A 93 -1.65 1.17 7.77
C ILE A 93 -2.67 2.26 8.11
N ALA A 94 -3.57 2.03 9.08
CA ALA A 94 -4.54 3.03 9.52
C ALA A 94 -3.86 4.26 10.13
N GLU A 95 -2.81 4.06 10.94
CA GLU A 95 -2.01 5.13 11.53
C GLU A 95 -1.29 5.95 10.45
N LEU A 96 -0.74 5.30 9.41
CA LEU A 96 -0.09 6.00 8.29
C LEU A 96 -1.07 6.95 7.64
N VAL A 97 -2.24 6.45 7.24
CA VAL A 97 -3.26 7.24 6.53
C VAL A 97 -3.75 8.39 7.42
N THR A 98 -4.10 8.08 8.67
CA THR A 98 -4.60 9.05 9.65
C THR A 98 -3.57 10.13 9.96
N ARG A 99 -2.29 9.78 10.03
CA ARG A 99 -1.21 10.73 10.27
C ARG A 99 -0.90 11.54 9.03
N ALA A 100 -0.85 10.93 7.85
CA ALA A 100 -0.52 11.62 6.60
C ALA A 100 -1.56 12.71 6.27
N ARG A 101 -2.85 12.45 6.54
CA ARG A 101 -3.96 13.40 6.30
C ARG A 101 -3.95 14.02 4.91
N LEU A 102 -3.65 13.23 3.89
CA LEU A 102 -3.58 13.70 2.51
C LEU A 102 -4.97 14.05 1.96
N ASN A 103 -6.04 13.43 2.50
CA ASN A 103 -7.41 13.62 2.03
C ASN A 103 -7.58 13.33 0.51
N VAL A 104 -6.87 12.32 0.02
CA VAL A 104 -6.91 11.86 -1.38
C VAL A 104 -7.54 10.46 -1.46
N PRO A 105 -8.06 10.04 -2.63
CA PRO A 105 -8.57 8.68 -2.82
C PRO A 105 -7.51 7.61 -2.55
N ILE A 106 -7.94 6.48 -1.99
CA ILE A 106 -7.09 5.34 -1.66
C ILE A 106 -7.57 4.10 -2.43
N LEU A 107 -6.69 3.47 -3.19
CA LEU A 107 -6.89 2.14 -3.76
C LEU A 107 -6.19 1.10 -2.88
N LEU A 108 -6.95 0.13 -2.37
CA LEU A 108 -6.43 -1.01 -1.61
C LEU A 108 -6.44 -2.28 -2.46
N GLN A 109 -5.25 -2.81 -2.72
CA GLN A 109 -5.01 -4.03 -3.48
C GLN A 109 -4.34 -5.08 -2.59
N ALA A 110 -4.67 -6.35 -2.84
CA ALA A 110 -3.99 -7.49 -2.24
C ALA A 110 -3.64 -8.51 -3.31
N SER A 111 -2.43 -9.05 -3.24
CA SER A 111 -1.93 -10.05 -4.19
C SER A 111 -2.66 -11.39 -4.01
N ASN A 112 -2.59 -12.24 -5.02
CA ASN A 112 -3.12 -13.59 -4.87
C ASN A 112 -2.27 -14.39 -3.87
N ASP A 113 -2.96 -15.12 -2.99
CA ASP A 113 -2.35 -16.13 -2.13
C ASP A 113 -2.12 -17.41 -2.95
N GLU A 114 -1.00 -18.09 -2.70
CA GLU A 114 -0.61 -19.30 -3.42
C GLU A 114 -0.77 -20.51 -2.49
N VAL A 115 -1.75 -21.38 -2.79
CA VAL A 115 -2.18 -22.47 -1.90
C VAL A 115 -1.10 -23.53 -1.63
N ASP A 116 -0.11 -23.62 -2.51
CA ASP A 116 1.03 -24.54 -2.42
C ASP A 116 2.25 -23.90 -1.72
N LYS A 117 2.19 -22.60 -1.41
CA LYS A 117 3.27 -21.84 -0.77
C LYS A 117 2.87 -21.45 0.65
N VAL A 118 3.14 -22.37 1.58
CA VAL A 118 2.84 -22.18 3.02
C VAL A 118 4.09 -22.13 3.90
N ASP A 119 5.28 -22.15 3.29
CA ASP A 119 6.54 -22.06 4.03
C ASP A 119 6.86 -20.62 4.45
N VAL A 120 7.70 -20.46 5.49
CA VAL A 120 8.02 -19.15 6.09
C VAL A 120 8.59 -18.14 5.07
N LYS A 121 9.27 -18.61 4.02
CA LYS A 121 9.92 -17.74 3.03
C LYS A 121 8.99 -17.27 1.94
N SER A 122 7.96 -18.04 1.59
CA SER A 122 7.11 -17.73 0.43
C SER A 122 5.63 -17.54 0.75
N ARG A 123 5.18 -17.92 1.97
CA ARG A 123 3.80 -17.80 2.40
C ARG A 123 3.28 -16.37 2.28
N ARG A 124 2.08 -16.28 1.70
CA ARG A 124 1.24 -15.09 1.69
C ARG A 124 -0.01 -15.33 2.56
N ASP A 125 -0.62 -14.24 2.96
CA ASP A 125 -1.90 -14.20 3.67
C ASP A 125 -2.57 -12.85 3.40
N ALA A 126 -2.50 -12.47 2.11
CA ALA A 126 -2.83 -11.14 1.60
C ALA A 126 -4.33 -10.87 1.69
N TRP A 127 -5.16 -11.89 1.44
CA TRP A 127 -6.61 -11.73 1.53
C TRP A 127 -7.06 -11.45 2.98
N CYS A 128 -6.56 -12.22 3.95
CA CYS A 128 -6.88 -11.98 5.36
C CYS A 128 -6.36 -10.62 5.83
N GLY A 129 -5.15 -10.24 5.40
CA GLY A 129 -4.61 -8.90 5.64
C GLY A 129 -5.52 -7.80 5.10
N LYS A 130 -6.03 -7.96 3.88
CA LYS A 130 -6.96 -7.00 3.27
C LYS A 130 -8.25 -6.86 4.06
N LEU A 131 -8.85 -7.97 4.49
CA LEU A 131 -10.03 -7.94 5.37
C LEU A 131 -9.77 -7.17 6.67
N SER A 132 -8.59 -7.36 7.27
CA SER A 132 -8.18 -6.67 8.48
C SER A 132 -8.05 -5.14 8.28
N VAL A 133 -7.42 -4.74 7.17
CA VAL A 133 -7.23 -3.32 6.79
C VAL A 133 -8.56 -2.67 6.44
N THR A 134 -9.40 -3.30 5.61
CA THR A 134 -10.71 -2.73 5.22
C THR A 134 -11.63 -2.57 6.43
N ASN A 135 -11.61 -3.53 7.36
CA ASN A 135 -12.37 -3.42 8.60
C ASN A 135 -11.91 -2.24 9.48
N ASN A 136 -10.61 -1.95 9.54
CA ASN A 136 -10.13 -0.75 10.21
C ASN A 136 -10.51 0.52 9.45
N PHE A 137 -10.32 0.58 8.13
CA PHE A 137 -10.72 1.74 7.35
C PHE A 137 -12.21 2.06 7.53
N TRP A 138 -13.06 1.03 7.55
CA TRP A 138 -14.49 1.19 7.84
C TRP A 138 -14.74 1.78 9.23
N GLN A 139 -14.13 1.21 10.27
CA GLN A 139 -14.32 1.68 11.66
C GLN A 139 -13.80 3.10 11.89
N TYR A 140 -12.71 3.49 11.22
CA TYR A 140 -12.11 4.83 11.32
C TYR A 140 -12.73 5.85 10.34
N GLY A 141 -13.69 5.44 9.51
CA GLY A 141 -14.33 6.31 8.52
C GLY A 141 -13.39 6.75 7.39
N VAL A 142 -12.37 5.95 7.08
CA VAL A 142 -11.42 6.22 5.97
C VAL A 142 -12.06 5.76 4.66
N PRO A 143 -12.29 6.65 3.68
CA PRO A 143 -12.81 6.25 2.38
C PRO A 143 -11.72 5.56 1.54
N PHE A 144 -12.06 4.42 0.94
CA PHE A 144 -11.19 3.65 0.07
C PHE A 144 -11.98 3.00 -1.06
N THR A 145 -11.26 2.57 -2.10
CA THR A 145 -11.75 1.71 -3.17
C THR A 145 -10.93 0.43 -3.22
N GLU A 146 -11.50 -0.60 -3.83
CA GLU A 146 -10.86 -1.88 -4.05
C GLU A 146 -10.77 -2.17 -5.55
N THR A 147 -9.94 -3.17 -5.87
CA THR A 147 -9.92 -3.81 -7.18
C THR A 147 -11.24 -4.54 -7.47
N THR A 148 -11.51 -4.84 -8.74
CA THR A 148 -12.73 -5.59 -9.13
C THR A 148 -12.84 -6.95 -8.43
N ASN A 149 -11.71 -7.61 -8.19
CA ASN A 149 -11.62 -8.86 -7.45
C ASN A 149 -11.08 -8.62 -6.03
N HIS A 150 -11.42 -9.52 -5.11
CA HIS A 150 -10.94 -9.52 -3.73
C HIS A 150 -9.41 -9.48 -3.64
N THR A 151 -8.74 -10.31 -4.44
CA THR A 151 -7.30 -10.29 -4.68
C THR A 151 -7.03 -10.24 -6.19
N CYS A 152 -5.90 -9.64 -6.56
CA CYS A 152 -5.35 -9.73 -7.91
C CYS A 152 -3.85 -9.40 -7.86
N ASP A 153 -3.06 -10.06 -8.70
CA ASP A 153 -1.67 -9.63 -8.91
C ASP A 153 -1.64 -8.32 -9.72
N VAL A 154 -0.49 -7.63 -9.66
CA VAL A 154 -0.29 -6.28 -10.22
C VAL A 154 0.00 -6.30 -11.72
#